data_AF-A0A2G7GDV5-F1
#
_entry.id   AF-A0A2G7GDV5-F1
#
_cell.length_a   1.000
_cell.length_b   1.000
_cell.length_c   1.000
_cell.angle_alpha   90.00
_cell.angle_beta   90.00
_cell.angle_gamma   90.00
#
_symmetry.space_group_name_H-M   'P 1'
#
loop_
_entity.id
_entity.type
_entity.pdbx_description
1 polymer ?
#
loop_
_entity_poly.entity_id
_entity_poly.type
_entity_poly.pdbx_seq_one_letter_code
_entity_poly.pdbx_strand_id
1 'polypeptide(L)'
;MYFVEVQFQKDTRIYQCFFADVFLYFSRYDCANDWRGVVVFKKRSLDPGVPPQYQDLFVSQRVTQIYLDELGVTNQSIGVGVVRLVV
;
A
#
# COMPACT_ATOMS: atom_id res chain seq x y z
N MET A 1 9.69 -5.80 -8.12
CA MET A 1 9.21 -6.45 -6.88
C MET A 1 8.04 -5.66 -6.32
N TYR A 2 7.04 -6.30 -5.71
CA TYR A 2 5.90 -5.62 -5.10
C TYR A 2 5.80 -5.92 -3.60
N PHE A 3 5.60 -4.89 -2.80
CA PHE A 3 5.22 -4.98 -1.40
C PHE A 3 3.78 -4.49 -1.26
N VAL A 4 2.94 -5.31 -0.63
CA VAL A 4 1.52 -5.01 -0.48
C VAL A 4 1.15 -5.10 0.99
N GLU A 5 0.54 -4.04 1.51
CA GLU A 5 -0.04 -3.98 2.85
C GLU A 5 -1.54 -3.76 2.73
N VAL A 6 -2.35 -4.51 3.48
CA VAL A 6 -3.82 -4.43 3.40
C VAL A 6 -4.39 -4.14 4.78
N GLN A 7 -5.18 -3.08 4.87
CA GLN A 7 -5.71 -2.60 6.12
C GLN A 7 -7.23 -2.46 6.13
N PHE A 8 -7.86 -3.21 7.05
CA PHE A 8 -9.31 -3.23 7.28
C PHE A 8 -9.76 -2.44 8.52
N GLN A 9 -8.80 -1.94 9.31
CA GLN A 9 -9.05 -1.19 10.55
C GLN A 9 -8.15 0.05 10.63
N LYS A 10 -8.54 1.07 11.42
CA LYS A 10 -7.72 2.26 11.53
C LYS A 10 -6.41 1.92 12.26
N ASP A 11 -5.28 2.14 11.60
CA ASP A 11 -3.95 2.01 12.19
C ASP A 11 -3.12 3.23 11.81
N THR A 12 -2.72 4.00 12.81
CA THR A 12 -1.94 5.23 12.65
C THR A 12 -0.47 4.94 12.33
N ARG A 13 -0.02 3.69 12.48
CA ARG A 13 1.37 3.27 12.27
C ARG A 13 1.59 2.50 10.97
N ILE A 14 0.56 2.34 10.15
CA ILE A 14 0.61 1.52 8.93
C ILE A 14 1.80 1.88 8.04
N TYR A 15 2.08 3.17 7.83
CA TYR A 15 3.19 3.62 7.00
C TYR A 15 4.55 3.32 7.64
N GLN A 16 4.70 3.55 8.94
CA GLN A 16 5.92 3.28 9.68
C GLN A 16 6.25 1.78 9.64
N CYS A 17 5.25 0.93 9.89
CA CYS A 17 5.42 -0.53 9.83
C CYS A 17 5.73 -0.99 8.40
N PHE A 18 4.95 -0.54 7.41
CA PHE A 18 5.16 -0.90 6.01
C PHE A 18 6.58 -0.55 5.52
N PHE A 19 7.04 0.68 5.76
CA PHE A 19 8.38 1.09 5.33
C PHE A 19 9.48 0.39 6.13
N ALA A 20 9.28 0.13 7.42
CA ALA A 20 10.22 -0.67 8.20
C ALA A 20 10.39 -2.06 7.59
N ASP A 21 9.30 -2.73 7.22
CA ASP A 21 9.35 -4.06 6.62
C ASP A 21 10.00 -4.05 5.23
N VAL A 22 9.69 -3.07 4.40
CA VAL A 22 10.31 -2.88 3.07
C VAL A 22 11.82 -2.67 3.20
N PHE A 23 12.26 -1.76 4.06
CA PHE A 23 13.69 -1.48 4.21
C PHE A 23 14.43 -2.59 4.94
N LEU A 24 13.78 -3.27 5.88
CA LEU A 24 14.31 -4.48 6.49
C LEU A 24 14.53 -5.57 5.45
N TYR A 25 13.61 -5.74 4.51
CA TYR A 25 13.82 -6.64 3.38
C TYR A 25 15.06 -6.26 2.57
N PHE A 26 15.21 -4.99 2.17
CA PHE A 26 16.39 -4.55 1.42
C PHE A 26 17.72 -4.73 2.18
N SER A 27 17.71 -4.60 3.50
CA SER A 27 18.91 -4.86 4.31
C SER A 27 19.33 -6.34 4.32
N ARG A 28 18.41 -7.27 4.06
CA ARG A 28 18.63 -8.72 4.16
C ARG A 28 18.89 -9.38 2.81
N TYR A 29 18.45 -8.76 1.72
CA TYR A 29 18.51 -9.34 0.38
C TYR A 29 19.08 -8.33 -0.61
N ASP A 30 19.99 -8.82 -1.47
CA ASP A 30 20.56 -8.01 -2.53
C ASP A 30 19.47 -7.72 -3.58
N CYS A 31 18.92 -6.50 -3.54
CA CYS A 31 17.75 -6.14 -4.31
C CYS A 31 18.16 -5.57 -5.67
N ALA A 32 18.35 -6.45 -6.65
CA ALA A 32 18.70 -6.05 -8.02
C ALA A 32 17.51 -5.50 -8.83
N ASN A 33 16.27 -5.69 -8.36
CA ASN A 33 15.06 -5.31 -9.09
C ASN A 33 14.44 -4.03 -8.50
N ASP A 34 13.95 -3.13 -9.35
CA ASP A 34 13.15 -1.99 -8.90
C ASP A 34 11.89 -2.48 -8.15
N TRP A 35 11.48 -1.72 -7.15
CA TRP A 35 10.41 -2.08 -6.23
C TRP A 35 9.24 -1.09 -6.31
N ARG A 36 8.04 -1.59 -6.01
CA ARG A 36 6.82 -0.80 -5.88
C ARG A 36 6.08 -1.18 -4.61
N GLY A 37 5.49 -0.20 -3.95
CA GLY A 37 4.63 -0.39 -2.79
C GLY A 37 3.16 -0.17 -3.12
N VAL A 38 2.28 -0.97 -2.53
CA VAL A 38 0.84 -0.79 -2.63
C VAL A 38 0.25 -0.91 -1.23
N VAL A 39 -0.45 0.13 -0.78
CA VAL A 39 -1.19 0.11 0.49
C VAL A 39 -2.67 0.12 0.15
N VAL A 40 -3.37 -0.93 0.58
CA VAL A 40 -4.79 -1.14 0.28
C VAL A 40 -5.60 -0.89 1.54
N PHE A 41 -6.58 -0.01 1.46
CA PHE A 41 -7.52 0.27 2.54
C PHE A 41 -8.92 -0.20 2.16
N LYS A 42 -9.68 -0.72 3.12
CA LYS A 42 -11.12 -0.99 2.90
C LYS A 42 -11.89 0.26 2.48
N LYS A 43 -11.56 1.40 3.09
CA LYS A 43 -12.18 2.70 2.82
C LYS A 43 -11.22 3.85 3.11
N ARG A 44 -11.38 5.00 2.42
CA ARG A 44 -10.51 6.17 2.61
C ARG A 44 -10.46 6.68 4.05
N SER A 45 -11.56 6.57 4.80
CA SER A 45 -11.59 6.99 6.21
C SER A 45 -10.69 6.17 7.16
N LEU A 46 -10.14 5.03 6.72
CA LEU A 46 -9.17 4.26 7.49
C LEU A 46 -7.73 4.72 7.27
N ASP A 47 -7.47 5.48 6.20
CA ASP A 47 -6.16 6.02 5.90
C ASP A 47 -5.85 7.16 6.88
N PRO A 48 -4.79 7.05 7.71
CA PRO A 48 -4.41 8.10 8.64
C PRO A 48 -3.78 9.31 7.94
N GLY A 49 -3.56 9.23 6.62
CA GLY A 49 -2.85 10.23 5.82
C GLY A 49 -1.36 9.94 5.77
N VAL A 50 -0.76 10.20 4.62
CA VAL A 50 0.69 10.01 4.41
C VAL A 50 1.47 11.01 5.26
N PRO A 51 2.37 10.54 6.15
CA PRO A 51 3.25 11.43 6.89
C PRO A 51 4.24 12.16 5.97
N PRO A 52 4.62 13.42 6.27
CA PRO A 52 5.52 14.21 5.43
C PRO A 52 6.84 13.51 5.10
N GLN A 53 7.35 12.66 6.01
CA GLN A 53 8.62 11.95 5.82
C GLN A 53 8.59 10.94 4.67
N TYR A 54 7.41 10.53 4.21
CA TYR A 54 7.24 9.55 3.15
C TYR A 54 6.64 10.14 1.87
N GLN A 55 6.32 11.43 1.87
CA GLN A 55 5.52 12.10 0.82
C GLN A 55 6.10 11.87 -0.59
N ASP A 56 7.41 11.98 -0.75
CA ASP A 56 8.10 11.84 -2.04
C ASP A 56 7.89 10.47 -2.68
N LEU A 57 7.70 9.42 -1.87
CA LEU A 57 7.45 8.06 -2.37
C LEU A 57 6.06 7.93 -3.00
N PHE A 58 5.10 8.75 -2.57
CA PHE A 58 3.75 8.79 -3.15
C PHE A 58 3.69 9.75 -4.33
N VAL A 59 4.35 10.91 -4.24
CA VAL A 59 4.44 11.88 -5.35
C VAL A 59 5.12 11.26 -6.57
N SER A 60 6.19 10.49 -6.37
CA SER A 60 6.87 9.74 -7.43
C SER A 60 6.12 8.49 -7.90
N GLN A 61 4.95 8.19 -7.33
CA GLN A 61 4.17 6.96 -7.56
C GLN A 61 4.93 5.65 -7.25
N ARG A 62 6.01 5.72 -6.47
CA ARG A 62 6.72 4.51 -6.00
C ARG A 62 5.85 3.69 -5.05
N VAL A 63 5.00 4.37 -4.27
CA VAL A 63 3.96 3.78 -3.44
C VAL A 63 2.60 4.34 -3.85
N THR A 64 1.61 3.45 -4.01
CA THR A 64 0.23 3.84 -4.35
C THR A 64 -0.74 3.40 -3.26
N GLN A 65 -1.73 4.24 -2.98
CA GLN A 65 -2.84 3.92 -2.08
C GLN A 65 -4.04 3.48 -2.90
N ILE A 66 -4.66 2.38 -2.51
CA ILE A 66 -5.87 1.85 -3.15
C ILE A 66 -6.98 1.81 -2.10
N TYR A 67 -8.14 2.35 -2.42
CA TYR A 67 -9.31 2.36 -1.54
C TYR A 67 -10.40 1.45 -2.13
N LEU A 68 -10.71 0.34 -1.46
CA LEU A 68 -11.58 -0.71 -1.99
C LEU A 68 -13.02 -0.25 -2.24
N ASP A 69 -13.52 0.70 -1.45
CA ASP A 69 -14.83 1.33 -1.61
C ASP A 69 -14.91 2.27 -2.81
N GLU A 70 -13.77 2.76 -3.32
CA GLU A 70 -13.68 3.67 -4.48
C GLU A 70 -13.46 2.93 -5.81
N LEU A 71 -13.14 1.63 -5.78
CA LEU A 71 -12.82 0.83 -6.97
C LEU A 71 -14.02 0.54 -7.88
N GLY A 72 -15.25 0.84 -7.43
CA GLY A 72 -16.46 0.70 -8.24
C GLY A 72 -16.59 1.72 -9.38
N VAL A 73 -15.74 2.76 -9.42
CA VAL A 73 -15.92 3.89 -10.35
C VAL A 73 -15.01 3.80 -11.59
N THR A 74 -13.88 3.08 -11.54
CA THR A 74 -12.94 3.01 -12.67
C THR A 74 -12.01 1.78 -12.59
N ASN A 75 -12.19 0.82 -13.50
CA ASN A 75 -11.26 -0.27 -13.90
C ASN A 75 -10.90 -1.43 -12.95
N GLN A 76 -11.49 -2.59 -13.27
CA GLN A 76 -10.82 -3.80 -13.82
C GLN A 76 -9.32 -3.98 -13.53
N SER A 77 -8.99 -4.40 -12.30
CA SER A 77 -7.77 -5.16 -12.00
C SER A 77 -8.19 -6.45 -11.31
N ILE A 78 -7.82 -7.60 -11.89
CA ILE A 78 -8.20 -8.93 -11.41
C ILE A 78 -7.77 -9.15 -9.94
N GLY A 79 -6.66 -8.52 -9.53
CA GLY A 79 -6.18 -8.58 -8.15
C GLY A 79 -7.10 -7.93 -7.11
N VAL A 80 -7.85 -6.89 -7.50
CA VAL A 80 -8.83 -6.23 -6.63
C VAL A 80 -10.07 -7.11 -6.41
N GLY A 81 -10.45 -7.90 -7.42
CA GLY A 81 -11.60 -8.81 -7.35
C GLY A 81 -11.44 -9.89 -6.28
N VAL A 82 -10.21 -10.38 -6.05
CA VAL A 82 -9.95 -11.44 -5.06
C VAL A 82 -10.13 -10.92 -3.62
N VAL A 83 -9.69 -9.70 -3.32
CA VAL A 83 -9.89 -9.11 -1.97
C VAL A 83 -11.37 -8.88 -1.67
N ARG A 84 -12.20 -8.63 -2.69
CA ARG A 84 -13.63 -8.41 -2.54
C ARG A 84 -14.43 -9.69 -2.25
N LEU A 85 -13.87 -10.87 -2.54
CA LEU A 85 -14.55 -12.16 -2.41
C LEU A 85 -14.37 -12.85 -1.05
N VAL A 86 -13.46 -12.34 -0.20
CA VAL A 86 -13.12 -12.96 1.10
C VAL A 86 -13.73 -12.19 2.29
N VAL A 87 -14.62 -11.22 2.04
CA VAL A 87 -15.39 -10.48 3.07
C VAL A 87 -16.87 -10.75 2.93
#